data_AF-A0A2G6Q4L7-F1
#
_entry.id   AF-A0A2G6Q4L7-F1
#
_cell.length_a   1.000
_cell.length_b   1.000
_cell.length_c   1.000
_cell.angle_alpha   90.00
_cell.angle_beta   90.00
_cell.angle_gamma   90.00
#
_symmetry.space_group_name_H-M   'P 1'
#
loop_
_entity.id
_entity.type
_entity.pdbx_description
1 polymer ?
#
loop_
_entity_poly.entity_id
_entity_poly.type
_entity_poly.pdbx_seq_one_letter_code
_entity_poly.pdbx_strand_id
1 'polypeptide(L)'
;MENTSKPYLSLLKSETAQGTALGSLAKVCKKVVAGTGTLFGGKSSDVFYTLWRLFPQKMVKSGFEYSSLMEWNETYGNIERMYYHDGEVTSNKASRGSQGTLDKTKVVPGISPYVFTQFLMDTTINVRLKDVWPNPVELINVPTILVEMSEEQKQAYEHMKESFEKAIE
;
A
#
# COMPACT_ATOMS: atom_id res chain seq x y z
N MET A 1 18.70 17.96 -19.86
CA MET A 1 17.57 18.18 -18.94
C MET A 1 17.15 16.80 -18.45
N GLU A 2 17.68 16.43 -17.29
CA GLU A 2 17.59 15.08 -16.76
C GLU A 2 16.17 14.84 -16.26
N ASN A 3 15.46 13.96 -16.96
CA ASN A 3 14.07 13.62 -16.68
C ASN A 3 14.05 12.71 -15.44
N THR A 4 14.20 13.31 -14.27
CA THR A 4 14.23 12.59 -13.00
C THR A 4 12.86 11.99 -12.71
N SER A 5 12.90 10.71 -12.37
CA SER A 5 11.82 9.73 -12.24
C SER A 5 10.45 10.26 -11.80
N LYS A 6 9.39 9.74 -12.44
CA LYS A 6 8.00 9.72 -11.96
C LYS A 6 7.96 9.54 -10.43
N PRO A 7 7.40 10.48 -9.65
CA PRO A 7 7.22 10.25 -8.22
C PRO A 7 6.11 9.21 -8.06
N TYR A 8 6.50 7.96 -7.84
CA TYR A 8 5.57 6.95 -7.36
C TYR A 8 5.19 7.33 -5.93
N LEU A 9 3.89 7.38 -5.64
CA LEU A 9 3.37 7.55 -4.27
C LEU A 9 3.93 6.53 -3.29
N SER A 10 4.45 5.38 -3.78
CA SER A 10 5.22 4.42 -2.97
C SER A 10 6.37 5.04 -2.20
N LEU A 11 6.99 6.10 -2.71
CA LEU A 11 8.09 6.81 -2.05
C LEU A 11 7.63 7.78 -0.97
N LEU A 12 6.34 8.14 -0.94
CA LEU A 12 5.73 8.98 0.09
C LEU A 12 5.01 8.17 1.16
N LYS A 13 4.90 6.85 1.00
CA LYS A 13 4.35 5.94 2.01
C LYS A 13 5.20 5.96 3.27
N SER A 14 4.58 5.77 4.43
CA SER A 14 5.28 5.63 5.71
C SER A 14 6.18 6.83 6.05
N GLU A 15 7.15 6.62 6.95
CA GLU A 15 8.13 7.59 7.44
C GLU A 15 9.34 7.74 6.49
N THR A 16 9.11 7.93 5.19
CA THR A 16 10.22 8.15 4.26
C THR A 16 10.81 9.56 4.39
N ALA A 17 12.09 9.71 4.07
CA ALA A 17 12.75 11.02 4.02
C ALA A 17 12.08 11.98 3.03
N GLN A 18 11.67 11.47 1.87
CA GLN A 18 10.92 12.24 0.86
C GLN A 18 9.56 12.68 1.39
N GLY A 19 8.88 11.79 2.12
CA GLY A 19 7.63 12.08 2.80
C GLY A 19 7.77 13.20 3.83
N THR A 20 8.80 13.11 4.66
CA THR A 20 9.09 14.15 5.66
C THR A 20 9.37 15.50 5.00
N ALA A 21 10.18 15.51 3.93
CA ALA A 21 10.45 16.71 3.14
C ALA A 21 9.17 17.32 2.54
N LEU A 22 8.25 16.48 2.02
CA LEU A 22 6.93 16.95 1.56
C LEU A 22 6.15 17.63 2.69
N GLY A 23 6.13 17.05 3.89
CA GLY A 23 5.47 17.65 5.05
C GLY A 23 6.07 19.01 5.43
N SER A 24 7.41 19.13 5.43
CA SER A 24 8.09 20.40 5.69
C SER A 24 7.78 21.45 4.63
N LEU A 25 7.78 21.08 3.34
CA LEU A 25 7.42 21.97 2.25
C LEU A 25 5.95 22.41 2.34
N ALA A 26 5.05 21.46 2.58
CA ALA A 26 3.62 21.75 2.71
C ALA A 26 3.32 22.71 3.87
N LYS A 27 4.11 22.64 4.96
CA LYS A 27 3.99 23.54 6.11
C LYS A 27 4.36 24.99 5.80
N VAL A 28 5.39 25.22 4.97
CA VAL A 28 5.90 26.58 4.68
C VAL A 28 5.24 27.21 3.46
N CYS A 29 4.69 26.40 2.56
CA CYS A 29 4.02 26.87 1.36
C CYS A 29 2.60 27.36 1.64
N LYS A 30 2.23 28.52 1.06
CA LYS A 30 0.85 29.05 1.15
C LYS A 30 -0.17 28.20 0.40
N LYS A 31 0.26 27.55 -0.69
CA LYS A 31 -0.56 26.71 -1.56
C LYS A 31 0.28 25.51 -2.03
N VAL A 32 -0.33 24.33 -2.04
CA VAL A 32 0.30 23.08 -2.49
C VAL A 32 -0.67 22.40 -3.46
N VAL A 33 -0.16 21.97 -4.61
CA VAL A 33 -0.88 21.15 -5.57
C VAL A 33 -0.09 19.87 -5.76
N ALA A 34 -0.64 18.74 -5.32
CA ALA A 34 -0.03 17.43 -5.46
C ALA A 34 -0.64 16.70 -6.66
N GLY A 35 0.22 16.20 -7.56
CA GLY A 35 -0.19 15.41 -8.72
C GLY A 35 0.20 13.94 -8.57
N THR A 36 -0.72 13.03 -8.86
CA THR A 36 -0.45 11.59 -8.95
C THR A 36 -1.29 10.94 -10.04
N GLY A 37 -0.81 9.82 -10.61
CA GLY A 37 -1.60 8.98 -11.50
C GLY A 37 -2.63 8.10 -10.76
N THR A 38 -2.31 7.64 -9.55
CA THR A 38 -3.24 6.92 -8.67
C THR A 38 -2.91 7.25 -7.22
N LEU A 39 -3.92 7.53 -6.40
CA LEU A 39 -3.72 7.81 -4.98
C LEU A 39 -3.63 6.52 -4.14
N PHE A 40 -4.45 5.52 -4.48
CA PHE A 40 -4.60 4.31 -3.66
C PHE A 40 -3.67 3.20 -4.14
N GLY A 41 -2.92 2.61 -3.20
CA GLY A 41 -2.02 1.47 -3.45
C GLY A 41 -2.64 0.10 -3.15
N GLY A 42 -3.93 0.06 -2.81
CA GLY A 42 -4.67 -1.17 -2.49
C GLY A 42 -4.84 -1.45 -1.00
N LYS A 43 -4.08 -0.78 -0.10
CA LYS A 43 -4.29 -0.83 1.35
C LYS A 43 -4.62 0.55 1.90
N SER A 44 -5.44 0.61 2.95
CA SER A 44 -5.75 1.88 3.63
C SER A 44 -4.51 2.55 4.22
N SER A 45 -3.53 1.77 4.68
CA SER A 45 -2.24 2.26 5.17
C SER A 45 -1.46 3.10 4.15
N ASP A 46 -1.70 2.90 2.84
CA ASP A 46 -0.93 3.55 1.79
C ASP A 46 -1.17 5.06 1.70
N VAL A 47 -2.31 5.54 2.18
CA VAL A 47 -2.70 6.97 2.08
C VAL A 47 -2.57 7.72 3.39
N PHE A 48 -2.46 7.04 4.53
CA PHE A 48 -2.49 7.63 5.86
C PHE A 48 -1.49 8.79 6.03
N TYR A 49 -0.19 8.52 5.80
CA TYR A 49 0.85 9.55 5.98
C TYR A 49 0.80 10.65 4.92
N THR A 50 0.31 10.34 3.72
CA THR A 50 0.07 11.35 2.67
C THR A 50 -1.02 12.32 3.12
N LEU A 51 -2.14 11.80 3.64
CA LEU A 51 -3.23 12.61 4.20
C LEU A 51 -2.78 13.41 5.41
N TRP A 52 -1.95 12.83 6.28
CA TRP A 52 -1.39 13.56 7.42
C TRP A 52 -0.53 14.75 7.01
N ARG A 53 0.28 14.60 5.97
CA ARG A 53 1.18 15.67 5.51
C ARG A 53 0.46 16.76 4.73
N LEU A 54 -0.54 16.38 3.93
CA LEU A 54 -1.27 17.34 3.08
C LEU A 54 -2.47 17.97 3.79
N PHE A 55 -3.17 17.21 4.63
CA PHE A 55 -4.42 17.60 5.28
C PHE A 55 -4.43 17.28 6.79
N PRO A 56 -3.40 17.68 7.57
CA PRO A 56 -3.31 17.34 9.00
C PRO A 56 -4.53 17.78 9.79
N GLN A 57 -5.13 18.94 9.44
CA GLN A 57 -6.32 19.46 10.10
C GLN A 57 -7.55 18.55 9.94
N LYS A 58 -7.69 17.90 8.78
CA LYS A 58 -8.78 16.93 8.56
C LYS A 58 -8.56 15.66 9.34
N MET A 59 -7.31 15.16 9.39
CA MET A 59 -6.96 13.97 10.16
C MET A 59 -7.27 14.15 11.64
N VAL A 60 -6.84 15.27 12.23
CA VAL A 60 -7.13 15.61 13.64
C VAL A 60 -8.63 15.78 13.88
N LYS A 61 -9.35 16.48 12.97
CA LYS A 61 -10.81 16.64 13.09
C LYS A 61 -11.56 15.30 13.06
N SER A 62 -11.03 14.33 12.32
CA SER A 62 -11.57 12.97 12.26
C SER A 62 -11.11 12.06 13.41
N GLY A 63 -10.37 12.59 14.39
CA GLY A 63 -9.96 11.86 15.60
C GLY A 63 -8.64 11.11 15.50
N PHE A 64 -7.89 11.26 14.41
CA PHE A 64 -6.63 10.54 14.21
C PHE A 64 -5.43 11.33 14.73
N GLU A 65 -4.44 10.60 15.23
CA GLU A 65 -3.11 11.09 15.62
C GLU A 65 -2.05 10.63 14.62
N TYR A 66 -0.86 11.22 14.64
CA TYR A 66 0.21 10.80 13.71
C TYR A 66 0.60 9.34 13.89
N SER A 67 0.52 8.85 15.13
CA SER A 67 0.80 7.48 15.54
C SER A 67 -0.37 6.53 15.35
N SER A 68 -1.58 7.01 15.02
CA SER A 68 -2.81 6.20 14.98
C SER A 68 -2.97 5.39 13.67
N LEU A 69 -1.87 4.91 13.09
CA LEU A 69 -1.91 4.13 11.85
C LEU A 69 -2.71 2.83 12.02
N MET A 70 -2.61 2.16 13.17
CA MET A 70 -3.36 0.92 13.42
C MET A 70 -4.86 1.19 13.51
N GLU A 71 -5.27 2.19 14.29
CA GLU A 71 -6.67 2.63 14.39
C GLU A 71 -7.24 3.07 13.04
N TRP A 72 -6.44 3.77 12.22
CA TRP A 72 -6.80 4.09 10.84
C TRP A 72 -7.10 2.82 10.02
N ASN A 73 -6.25 1.80 10.13
CA ASN A 73 -6.46 0.53 9.43
C ASN A 73 -7.67 -0.24 9.99
N GLU A 74 -7.98 -0.13 11.28
CA GLU A 74 -9.18 -0.71 11.89
C GLU A 74 -10.46 0.01 11.42
N THR A 75 -10.38 1.32 11.22
CA THR A 75 -11.51 2.14 10.80
C THR A 75 -11.78 2.06 9.30
N TYR A 76 -10.72 2.05 8.48
CA TYR A 76 -10.82 2.18 7.03
C TYR A 76 -10.15 1.08 6.24
N GLY A 77 -9.50 0.11 6.87
CA GLY A 77 -8.80 -0.99 6.20
C GLY A 77 -9.43 -2.35 6.45
N ASN A 78 -8.76 -3.37 5.92
CA ASN A 78 -9.01 -4.76 6.25
C ASN A 78 -7.85 -5.26 7.11
N ILE A 79 -8.18 -5.94 8.22
CA ILE A 79 -7.20 -6.50 9.14
C ILE A 79 -7.48 -7.99 9.32
N GLU A 80 -6.44 -8.78 9.15
CA GLU A 80 -6.41 -10.20 9.45
C GLU A 80 -5.74 -10.40 10.82
N ARG A 81 -6.43 -11.06 11.75
CA ARG A 81 -5.90 -11.43 13.07
C ARG A 81 -5.83 -12.96 13.17
N MET A 82 -4.63 -13.50 13.36
CA MET A 82 -4.40 -14.92 13.58
C MET A 82 -4.18 -15.18 15.07
N TYR A 83 -5.07 -15.97 15.67
CA TYR A 83 -4.98 -16.42 17.06
C TYR A 83 -4.38 -17.83 17.08
N TYR A 84 -3.33 -18.03 17.88
CA TYR A 84 -2.78 -19.37 18.13
C TYR A 84 -3.35 -19.88 19.45
N HIS A 85 -4.07 -20.99 19.42
CA HIS A 85 -4.52 -21.68 20.63
C HIS A 85 -3.51 -22.76 21.03
N ASP A 86 -3.26 -22.91 22.33
CA ASP A 86 -2.25 -23.81 22.89
C ASP A 86 -2.36 -25.23 22.31
N GLY A 87 -1.29 -25.69 21.63
CA GLY A 87 -1.17 -27.06 21.12
C GLY A 87 -0.36 -27.23 19.83
N GLU A 88 -0.29 -26.22 18.96
CA GLU A 88 0.33 -26.33 17.62
C GLU A 88 1.49 -25.35 17.38
N VAL A 89 2.40 -25.20 18.34
CA VAL A 89 3.65 -24.46 18.10
C VAL A 89 4.84 -25.35 18.42
N THR A 90 5.19 -26.24 17.49
CA THR A 90 6.57 -26.72 17.40
C THR A 90 7.45 -25.52 17.06
N SER A 91 8.06 -24.94 18.09
CA SER A 91 8.99 -23.83 17.96
C SER A 91 10.13 -24.23 17.02
N ASN A 92 10.19 -23.61 15.83
CA ASN A 92 11.36 -23.68 14.98
C ASN A 92 12.56 -23.13 15.76
N LYS A 93 13.50 -24.03 16.13
CA LYS A 93 14.69 -23.78 16.96
C LYS A 93 15.64 -22.68 16.44
N ALA A 94 15.39 -22.11 15.26
CA ALA A 94 16.17 -21.03 14.66
C ALA A 94 15.56 -19.62 14.83
N SER A 95 14.37 -19.47 15.42
CA SER A 95 13.74 -18.16 15.60
C SER A 95 14.13 -17.55 16.96
N ARG A 96 14.75 -16.36 16.95
CA ARG A 96 15.03 -15.54 18.15
C ARG A 96 13.76 -14.88 18.70
N GLY A 97 12.74 -15.67 19.02
CA GLY A 97 11.42 -15.14 19.41
C GLY A 97 10.63 -16.09 20.31
N SER A 98 11.23 -16.59 21.39
CA SER A 98 10.48 -17.26 22.46
C SER A 98 9.80 -16.25 23.40
N GLN A 99 8.96 -15.39 22.87
CA GLN A 99 7.94 -14.72 23.68
C GLN A 99 6.58 -15.02 23.09
N GLY A 100 5.74 -15.62 23.92
CA GLY A 100 4.65 -16.51 23.54
C GLY A 100 3.49 -15.85 22.82
N THR A 101 2.65 -16.72 22.25
CA THR A 101 1.24 -16.45 21.95
C THR A 101 0.98 -15.08 21.30
N LEU A 102 1.77 -14.74 20.28
CA LEU A 102 1.64 -13.47 19.59
C LEU A 102 0.55 -13.59 18.52
N ASP A 103 -0.63 -13.08 18.85
CA ASP A 103 -1.69 -12.78 17.89
C ASP A 103 -1.09 -11.97 16.73
N LYS A 104 -0.93 -12.61 15.57
CA LYS A 104 -0.35 -11.92 14.40
C LYS A 104 -1.44 -11.10 13.77
N THR A 105 -1.29 -9.79 13.82
CA THR A 105 -2.18 -8.85 13.16
C THR A 105 -1.52 -8.32 11.88
N LYS A 106 -2.22 -8.43 10.75
CA LYS A 106 -1.73 -8.03 9.44
C LYS A 106 -2.76 -7.17 8.71
N VAL A 107 -2.32 -6.04 8.17
CA VAL A 107 -3.14 -5.23 7.26
C VAL A 107 -3.15 -5.88 5.88
N VAL A 108 -4.34 -6.21 5.38
CA VAL A 108 -4.54 -6.84 4.07
C VAL A 108 -5.19 -5.85 3.09
N PRO A 109 -5.15 -6.12 1.77
CA PRO A 109 -5.76 -5.23 0.78
C PRO A 109 -7.22 -4.91 1.09
N GLY A 110 -7.56 -3.63 0.95
CA GLY A 110 -8.85 -3.07 1.33
C GLY A 110 -8.72 -1.63 1.80
N ILE A 111 -9.61 -0.77 1.29
CA ILE A 111 -9.81 0.57 1.81
C ILE A 111 -11.29 0.94 1.74
N SER A 112 -11.80 1.51 2.83
CA SER A 112 -13.18 2.00 2.91
C SER A 112 -13.37 3.17 1.94
N PRO A 113 -14.43 3.17 1.11
CA PRO A 113 -14.74 4.29 0.23
C PRO A 113 -15.05 5.58 1.01
N TYR A 114 -15.35 5.50 2.30
CA TYR A 114 -15.57 6.66 3.16
C TYR A 114 -14.34 7.56 3.28
N VAL A 115 -13.12 7.02 3.07
CA VAL A 115 -11.90 7.84 3.00
C VAL A 115 -12.01 8.89 1.89
N PHE A 116 -12.62 8.53 0.75
CA PHE A 116 -12.80 9.47 -0.35
C PHE A 116 -13.71 10.63 0.04
N THR A 117 -14.88 10.32 0.62
CA THR A 117 -15.87 11.35 0.98
C THR A 117 -15.37 12.25 2.10
N GLN A 118 -14.63 11.72 3.07
CA GLN A 118 -14.11 12.50 4.21
C GLN A 118 -12.91 13.38 3.86
N PHE A 119 -11.96 12.86 3.10
CA PHE A 119 -10.66 13.51 2.97
C PHE A 119 -10.40 14.13 1.60
N LEU A 120 -11.03 13.61 0.55
CA LEU A 120 -10.64 13.88 -0.84
C LEU A 120 -11.71 14.60 -1.67
N MET A 121 -12.99 14.46 -1.32
CA MET A 121 -14.11 14.94 -2.14
C MET A 121 -14.04 16.45 -2.46
N ASP A 122 -13.54 17.25 -1.53
CA ASP A 122 -13.42 18.71 -1.63
C ASP A 122 -11.98 19.20 -1.93
N THR A 123 -11.00 18.29 -2.03
CA THR A 123 -9.58 18.64 -2.22
C THR A 123 -8.95 17.98 -3.44
N THR A 124 -9.64 17.04 -4.08
CA THR A 124 -9.11 16.23 -5.17
C THR A 124 -9.95 16.36 -6.43
N ILE A 125 -9.27 16.53 -7.56
CA ILE A 125 -9.89 16.50 -8.90
C ILE A 125 -9.32 15.29 -9.64
N ASN A 126 -10.19 14.30 -9.93
CA ASN A 126 -9.83 13.14 -10.74
C ASN A 126 -10.30 13.36 -12.18
N VAL A 127 -9.34 13.55 -13.09
CA VAL A 127 -9.60 13.74 -14.51
C VAL A 127 -9.43 12.41 -15.23
N ARG A 128 -10.45 11.93 -15.94
CA ARG A 128 -10.33 10.74 -16.77
C ARG A 128 -9.84 11.15 -18.16
N LEU A 129 -9.14 10.26 -18.84
CA LEU A 129 -8.64 10.54 -20.19
C LEU A 129 -9.78 10.94 -21.15
N LYS A 130 -10.94 10.28 -21.06
CA LYS A 130 -12.13 10.61 -21.85
C LYS A 130 -12.73 12.00 -21.56
N ASP A 131 -12.42 12.60 -20.41
CA ASP A 131 -12.93 13.93 -20.04
C ASP A 131 -12.11 15.03 -20.74
N VAL A 132 -10.86 14.74 -21.15
CA VAL A 132 -9.94 15.70 -21.80
C VAL A 132 -9.59 15.33 -23.23
N TRP A 133 -9.90 14.11 -23.67
CA TRP A 133 -9.61 13.58 -24.99
C TRP A 133 -10.94 13.11 -25.64
N PRO A 134 -11.60 13.97 -26.44
CA PRO A 134 -12.93 13.68 -27.00
C PRO A 134 -12.98 12.50 -27.98
N ASN A 135 -11.88 12.29 -28.73
CA ASN A 135 -11.73 11.20 -29.71
C ASN A 135 -10.61 10.24 -29.29
N PRO A 136 -10.74 9.53 -28.15
CA PRO A 136 -9.69 8.65 -27.68
C PRO A 136 -9.51 7.50 -28.68
N VAL A 137 -8.27 7.05 -28.87
CA VAL A 137 -8.01 5.76 -29.53
C VAL A 137 -8.80 4.68 -28.81
N GLU A 138 -9.35 3.73 -29.58
CA GLU A 138 -10.12 2.63 -29.01
C GLU A 138 -9.28 1.89 -27.96
N LEU A 139 -9.93 1.59 -26.84
CA LEU A 139 -9.29 0.88 -25.75
C LEU A 139 -9.08 -0.56 -26.20
N ILE A 140 -7.85 -0.90 -26.59
CA ILE A 140 -7.48 -2.25 -27.00
C ILE A 140 -7.52 -3.12 -25.74
N ASN A 141 -8.47 -4.05 -25.68
CA ASN A 141 -8.47 -5.09 -24.66
C ASN A 141 -7.31 -6.04 -24.96
N VAL A 142 -6.29 -6.00 -24.10
CA VAL A 142 -5.16 -6.93 -24.16
C VAL A 142 -5.44 -8.04 -23.14
N PRO A 143 -6.03 -9.18 -23.54
CA PRO A 143 -6.28 -10.26 -22.61
C PRO A 143 -4.95 -10.81 -22.06
N THR A 144 -5.00 -11.36 -20.86
CA THR A 144 -3.86 -12.12 -20.32
C THR A 144 -3.64 -13.35 -21.18
N ILE A 145 -2.51 -13.41 -21.87
CA ILE A 145 -2.08 -14.59 -22.63
C ILE A 145 -1.28 -15.46 -21.67
N LEU A 146 -1.82 -16.63 -21.33
CA LEU A 146 -1.10 -17.64 -20.57
C LEU A 146 -0.11 -18.33 -21.51
N VAL A 147 1.15 -18.41 -21.10
CA VAL A 147 2.22 -19.05 -21.86
C VAL A 147 2.74 -20.20 -21.02
N GLU A 148 2.74 -21.39 -21.61
CA GLU A 148 3.31 -22.58 -20.97
C GLU A 148 4.82 -22.41 -20.78
N MET A 149 5.34 -22.92 -19.67
CA MET A 149 6.79 -22.94 -19.43
C MET A 149 7.48 -23.83 -20.49
N SER A 150 8.66 -23.42 -20.93
CA SER A 150 9.52 -24.35 -21.68
C SER A 150 9.97 -25.51 -20.80
N GLU A 151 10.44 -26.58 -21.41
CA GLU A 151 10.95 -27.74 -20.67
C GLU A 151 12.10 -27.36 -19.72
N GLU A 152 13.01 -26.50 -20.16
CA GLU A 152 14.11 -25.97 -19.34
C GLU A 152 13.60 -25.12 -18.16
N GLN A 153 12.63 -24.23 -18.40
CA GLN A 153 12.04 -23.40 -17.35
C GLN A 153 11.31 -24.24 -16.31
N LYS A 154 10.58 -25.26 -16.76
CA LYS A 154 9.84 -26.18 -15.89
C LYS A 154 10.78 -26.99 -15.01
N GLN A 155 11.86 -27.53 -15.58
CA GLN A 155 12.88 -28.26 -14.82
C GLN A 155 13.56 -27.38 -13.77
N ALA A 156 13.94 -26.15 -14.14
CA ALA A 156 14.53 -25.20 -13.20
C ALA A 156 13.55 -24.81 -12.08
N TYR A 157 12.27 -24.63 -12.42
CA TYR A 157 11.22 -24.31 -11.45
C TYR A 157 10.99 -25.45 -10.45
N GLU A 158 10.84 -26.69 -10.93
CA GLU A 158 10.66 -27.86 -10.05
C GLU A 158 11.90 -28.09 -9.17
N HIS A 159 13.11 -27.97 -9.72
CA HIS A 159 14.34 -28.04 -8.92
C HIS A 159 14.37 -26.97 -7.81
N MET A 160 14.00 -25.72 -8.13
CA MET A 160 13.92 -24.64 -7.14
C MET A 160 12.87 -24.97 -6.06
N LYS A 161 11.68 -25.42 -6.46
CA LYS A 161 10.59 -25.79 -5.55
C LYS A 161 11.01 -26.92 -4.60
N GLU A 162 11.55 -28.02 -5.14
CA GLU A 162 12.06 -29.14 -4.34
C GLU A 162 13.16 -28.70 -3.37
N SER A 163 14.04 -27.79 -3.79
CA SER A 163 15.09 -27.27 -2.92
C SER A 163 14.55 -26.49 -1.72
N PHE A 164 13.46 -25.73 -1.91
CA PHE A 164 12.81 -24.99 -0.83
C PHE A 164 12.00 -25.91 0.09
N GLU A 165 11.31 -26.91 -0.46
CA GLU A 165 10.58 -27.89 0.34
C GLU A 165 11.53 -28.68 1.26
N LYS A 166 12.67 -29.16 0.74
CA LYS A 166 13.69 -29.88 1.52
C LYS A 166 14.40 -29.02 2.58
N ALA A 167 14.46 -27.70 2.39
CA ALA A 167 15.11 -26.79 3.33
C ALA A 167 14.21 -26.37 4.51
N ILE A 168 12.90 -26.63 4.40
CA ILE A 168 11.90 -26.31 5.43
C ILE A 168 11.60 -27.54 6.31
N GLU A 169 11.84 -28.76 5.82
CA GLU A 169 11.93 -30.00 6.63
C GLU A 169 13.14 -29.99 7.58
#